data_AF-A0AA39HDN8-F1
#
_entry.id   AF-A0AA39HDN8-F1
#
_cell.length_a   1.000
_cell.length_b   1.000
_cell.length_c   1.000
_cell.angle_alpha   90.00
_cell.angle_beta   90.00
_cell.angle_gamma   90.00
#
_symmetry.space_group_name_H-M   'P 1'
#
loop_
_entity.id
_entity.type
_entity.pdbx_description
1 polymer ?
#
loop_
_entity_poly.entity_id
_entity_poly.type
_entity_poly.pdbx_seq_one_letter_code
_entity_poly.pdbx_strand_id
1 'polypeptide(L)'
;MLIRPDVGVTLLICSTGLCIFVAYSAILIPSQQRFLQSRSISDGSPATVPSGNVMSTVSESTLSSDLETSTETIVKQTTEKTKTFNKSQLILIDKEGLTCLPCNLPNRALEFIVFEENITKMGHIHLSDPSIIYKALDDPSKDFYVIEVNGKKRAIRKFKTVETSHGYSVPENVDMFLWEWKRSRFIDCQNIDMNRTKENSRRHIPLSAIDEVAELRDLAISHRVTLLLDCGTKLGWYRECSLIPHTNDLDLAIMYDEHSGQLLHELDTSTKYHLFVTYGEPSKCFVFKLMQKAKLDISYMYRNSSLSWTCSSLEFLRMRYAVPKTTQNNICVGDLHGKLMFVPCDVLKHVEEGHKLSFSSKLMFQMGYGKEWMKDHLSSDYSWKTSGHNIFGREDNNGTWTVREQSEDYQLG
;
A
#
# COMPACT_ATOMS: atom_id res chain seq x y z
N MET A 1 26.49 43.52 -26.13
CA MET A 1 26.18 43.84 -24.72
C MET A 1 25.59 42.58 -24.10
N LEU A 2 26.46 41.78 -23.50
CA LEU A 2 26.14 40.54 -22.77
C LEU A 2 25.62 40.88 -21.38
N ILE A 3 24.81 39.99 -20.78
CA ILE A 3 25.05 39.32 -19.49
C ILE A 3 24.00 38.20 -19.35
N ARG A 4 24.47 36.96 -19.22
CA ARG A 4 23.72 35.81 -18.66
C ARG A 4 23.90 35.80 -17.14
N PRO A 5 23.05 35.07 -16.40
CA PRO A 5 23.60 34.20 -15.37
C PRO A 5 23.03 32.78 -15.42
N ASP A 6 23.93 31.84 -15.67
CA ASP A 6 23.90 30.50 -15.09
C ASP A 6 24.36 30.62 -13.62
N VAL A 7 23.68 29.97 -12.68
CA VAL A 7 24.22 29.78 -11.31
C VAL A 7 24.11 28.30 -10.95
N GLY A 8 25.24 27.60 -11.12
CA GLY A 8 25.50 26.33 -10.46
C GLY A 8 25.90 26.56 -9.00
N VAL A 9 25.43 25.70 -8.10
CA VAL A 9 25.82 25.71 -6.69
C VAL A 9 27.26 25.20 -6.57
N THR A 10 28.14 26.00 -5.96
CA THR A 10 29.52 25.61 -5.66
C THR A 10 29.62 25.29 -4.17
N LEU A 11 30.07 24.09 -3.81
CA LEU A 11 30.35 23.70 -2.43
C LEU A 11 31.86 23.81 -2.17
N LEU A 12 32.25 24.62 -1.19
CA LEU A 12 33.64 24.79 -0.77
C LEU A 12 33.90 23.90 0.45
N ILE A 13 34.83 22.94 0.35
CA ILE A 13 35.31 22.18 1.51
C ILE A 13 36.80 22.48 1.66
N CYS A 14 37.19 23.10 2.76
CA CYS A 14 38.58 23.33 3.13
C CYS A 14 38.97 22.43 4.31
N SER A 15 39.93 21.53 4.11
CA SER A 15 40.81 21.07 5.18
C SER A 15 42.27 21.23 4.73
N THR A 16 43.07 21.85 5.61
CA THR A 16 44.54 21.93 5.55
C THR A 16 45.15 22.19 4.16
N GLY A 17 44.89 23.37 3.60
CA GLY A 17 45.82 24.02 2.66
C GLY A 17 45.79 23.60 1.20
N LEU A 18 44.83 22.79 0.75
CA LEU A 18 44.65 22.49 -0.67
C LEU A 18 43.17 22.62 -1.08
N CYS A 19 42.86 23.52 -2.01
CA CYS A 19 41.51 23.68 -2.57
C CYS A 19 41.40 22.85 -3.85
N ILE A 20 40.49 21.87 -3.89
CA ILE A 20 40.15 21.11 -5.08
C ILE A 20 38.79 21.60 -5.60
N PHE A 21 38.75 22.00 -6.87
CA PHE A 21 37.52 22.37 -7.56
C PHE A 21 36.88 21.12 -8.15
N VAL A 22 35.64 20.79 -7.74
CA VAL A 22 34.84 19.74 -8.38
C VAL A 22 33.72 20.42 -9.17
N ALA A 23 33.84 20.44 -10.49
CA ALA A 23 32.78 20.90 -11.38
C ALA A 23 31.88 19.71 -11.74
N TYR A 24 30.58 19.82 -11.43
CA TYR A 24 29.57 18.89 -11.96
C TYR A 24 29.07 19.39 -13.30
N SER A 25 29.38 18.66 -14.38
CA SER A 25 28.74 18.86 -15.68
C SER A 25 27.37 18.18 -15.66
N ALA A 26 26.30 18.96 -15.84
CA ALA A 26 24.98 18.42 -16.11
C ALA A 26 25.00 17.69 -17.46
N ILE A 27 24.81 16.37 -17.44
CA ILE A 27 24.63 15.57 -18.65
C ILE A 27 23.20 15.81 -19.13
N LEU A 28 23.06 16.57 -20.22
CA LEU A 28 21.82 16.67 -20.99
C LEU A 28 21.63 15.35 -21.77
N ILE A 29 20.63 14.56 -21.41
CA ILE A 29 20.22 13.37 -22.16
C ILE A 29 19.23 13.82 -23.26
N PRO A 30 19.48 13.55 -24.56
CA PRO A 30 18.52 13.88 -25.62
C PRO A 30 17.35 12.90 -25.64
N SER A 31 16.12 13.43 -25.69
CA SER A 31 14.90 12.65 -25.92
C SER A 31 14.88 12.08 -27.34
N GLN A 32 14.88 10.75 -27.49
CA GLN A 32 14.64 10.06 -28.76
C GLN A 32 13.14 9.73 -28.89
N GLN A 33 12.44 10.47 -29.75
CA GLN A 33 11.12 10.07 -30.28
C GLN A 33 11.32 8.94 -31.30
N ARG A 34 10.59 7.83 -31.17
CA ARG A 34 10.38 6.88 -32.28
C ARG A 34 8.90 6.54 -32.46
N PHE A 35 8.48 6.72 -33.71
CA PHE A 35 7.23 6.29 -34.31
C PHE A 35 7.08 4.75 -34.26
N LEU A 36 5.88 4.28 -33.92
CA LEU A 36 5.45 2.90 -34.17
C LEU A 36 4.44 2.86 -35.32
N GLN A 37 4.77 2.10 -36.37
CA GLN A 37 3.85 1.68 -37.41
C GLN A 37 3.12 0.39 -37.00
N SER A 38 1.82 0.39 -37.20
CA SER A 38 0.89 -0.73 -37.00
C SER A 38 1.03 -1.82 -38.07
N ARG A 39 0.89 -3.10 -37.68
CA ARG A 39 0.38 -4.16 -38.56
C ARG A 39 -0.61 -5.07 -37.81
N SER A 40 -1.70 -5.35 -38.50
CA SER A 40 -2.90 -6.10 -38.12
C SER A 40 -2.92 -7.50 -38.75
N ILE A 41 -3.95 -8.31 -38.38
CA ILE A 41 -4.52 -9.54 -39.03
C ILE A 41 -3.96 -10.87 -38.44
N SER A 42 -4.72 -11.93 -38.10
CA SER A 42 -6.17 -12.25 -37.95
C SER A 42 -6.34 -13.66 -37.36
N ASP A 43 -7.49 -13.89 -36.69
CA ASP A 43 -8.39 -15.07 -36.60
C ASP A 43 -7.91 -16.54 -36.58
N GLY A 44 -8.57 -17.32 -35.70
CA GLY A 44 -8.74 -18.78 -35.88
C GLY A 44 -9.00 -19.59 -34.59
N SER A 45 -10.27 -19.79 -34.22
CA SER A 45 -10.79 -20.93 -33.42
C SER A 45 -11.38 -22.00 -34.39
N PRO A 46 -11.78 -23.25 -34.01
CA PRO A 46 -12.24 -23.70 -32.69
C PRO A 46 -11.94 -25.18 -32.23
N ALA A 47 -12.23 -25.39 -30.94
CA ALA A 47 -12.74 -26.55 -30.17
C ALA A 47 -12.62 -28.02 -30.66
N THR A 48 -12.40 -28.92 -29.68
CA THR A 48 -13.02 -30.26 -29.61
C THR A 48 -12.96 -30.85 -28.18
N VAL A 49 -14.00 -31.63 -27.85
CA VAL A 49 -14.36 -32.30 -26.57
C VAL A 49 -14.08 -33.82 -26.70
N PRO A 50 -13.83 -34.57 -25.61
CA PRO A 50 -14.78 -35.63 -25.14
C PRO A 50 -14.85 -35.69 -23.59
N SER A 51 -15.97 -35.86 -22.87
CA SER A 51 -17.04 -36.88 -22.78
C SER A 51 -16.67 -38.22 -22.12
N GLY A 52 -17.33 -38.54 -20.99
CA GLY A 52 -17.51 -39.87 -20.37
C GLY A 52 -16.82 -40.06 -19.01
N ASN A 53 -17.33 -40.77 -18.00
CA ASN A 53 -18.62 -41.43 -17.74
C ASN A 53 -18.60 -41.94 -16.25
N VAL A 54 -19.78 -41.94 -15.60
CA VAL A 54 -20.32 -42.98 -14.66
C VAL A 54 -19.65 -43.26 -13.28
N MET A 55 -20.33 -42.77 -12.22
CA MET A 55 -21.11 -43.49 -11.17
C MET A 55 -20.55 -44.71 -10.37
N SER A 56 -20.49 -44.57 -9.03
CA SER A 56 -20.96 -45.50 -7.96
C SER A 56 -20.71 -44.83 -6.58
N THR A 57 -21.68 -44.47 -5.72
CA THR A 57 -22.64 -45.16 -4.82
C THR A 57 -22.07 -45.93 -3.61
N VAL A 58 -22.76 -45.69 -2.47
CA VAL A 58 -22.87 -46.45 -1.19
C VAL A 58 -21.72 -46.22 -0.19
N SER A 59 -21.88 -45.95 1.12
CA SER A 59 -22.94 -46.18 2.12
C SER A 59 -22.77 -45.22 3.31
N GLU A 60 -23.88 -44.74 3.86
CA GLU A 60 -24.02 -44.34 5.27
C GLU A 60 -24.42 -45.57 6.10
N SER A 61 -23.94 -45.66 7.34
CA SER A 61 -24.56 -46.45 8.39
C SER A 61 -24.47 -45.74 9.74
N THR A 62 -25.55 -45.94 10.48
CA THR A 62 -26.05 -45.24 11.66
C THR A 62 -25.71 -45.97 12.98
N LEU A 63 -25.76 -45.17 14.06
CA LEU A 63 -26.29 -45.47 15.41
C LEU A 63 -25.46 -46.28 16.46
N SER A 64 -25.20 -45.59 17.58
CA SER A 64 -25.84 -45.81 18.90
C SER A 64 -25.03 -46.38 20.08
N SER A 65 -25.39 -45.81 21.25
CA SER A 65 -25.41 -46.33 22.63
C SER A 65 -24.17 -46.24 23.52
N ASP A 66 -24.23 -45.23 24.40
CA ASP A 66 -24.25 -45.30 25.88
C ASP A 66 -23.61 -46.50 26.59
N LEU A 67 -22.69 -46.23 27.53
CA LEU A 67 -22.82 -46.73 28.90
C LEU A 67 -21.90 -45.95 29.89
N GLU A 68 -22.53 -45.38 30.91
CA GLU A 68 -21.88 -44.87 32.12
C GLU A 68 -21.29 -46.01 32.95
N THR A 69 -20.14 -45.78 33.59
CA THR A 69 -19.79 -46.49 34.83
C THR A 69 -18.79 -45.69 35.67
N SER A 70 -19.29 -45.31 36.86
CA SER A 70 -18.62 -45.27 38.16
C SER A 70 -17.18 -44.73 38.29
N THR A 71 -17.13 -43.57 38.94
CA THR A 71 -16.13 -43.08 39.91
C THR A 71 -15.20 -44.13 40.55
N GLU A 72 -13.89 -43.97 40.32
CA GLU A 72 -12.84 -44.30 41.29
C GLU A 72 -11.82 -43.16 41.36
N THR A 73 -11.65 -42.64 42.56
CA THR A 73 -10.75 -41.56 42.93
C THR A 73 -9.30 -42.03 42.88
N ILE A 74 -8.57 -41.68 41.81
CA ILE A 74 -7.11 -41.73 41.81
C ILE A 74 -6.59 -40.30 41.93
N VAL A 75 -6.10 -39.97 43.13
CA VAL A 75 -5.23 -38.81 43.36
C VAL A 75 -3.93 -39.05 42.59
N LYS A 76 -3.91 -38.67 41.31
CA LYS A 76 -2.65 -38.40 40.61
C LYS A 76 -2.25 -36.98 40.99
N GLN A 77 -1.28 -36.86 41.90
CA GLN A 77 -0.41 -35.69 41.91
C GLN A 77 0.33 -35.67 40.57
N THR A 78 -0.32 -35.10 39.56
CA THR A 78 0.36 -34.67 38.35
C THR A 78 1.28 -33.54 38.79
N THR A 79 2.56 -33.86 38.97
CA THR A 79 3.62 -32.87 38.88
C THR A 79 3.51 -32.29 37.49
N GLU A 80 2.77 -31.19 37.35
CA GLU A 80 2.83 -30.35 36.16
C GLU A 80 4.29 -29.96 36.00
N LYS A 81 5.00 -30.66 35.12
CA LYS A 81 6.23 -30.15 34.52
C LYS A 81 5.81 -28.84 33.87
N THR A 82 6.07 -27.72 34.54
CA THR A 82 6.05 -26.39 33.94
C THR A 82 6.87 -26.48 32.66
N LYS A 83 6.18 -26.56 31.51
CA LYS A 83 6.81 -26.49 30.19
C LYS A 83 7.52 -25.15 30.15
N THR A 84 8.86 -25.18 30.24
CA THR A 84 9.69 -24.00 30.13
C THR A 84 9.47 -23.37 28.77
N PHE A 85 9.04 -22.11 28.79
CA PHE A 85 8.77 -21.33 27.60
C PHE A 85 10.06 -21.08 26.82
N ASN A 86 10.04 -21.33 25.51
CA ASN A 86 11.13 -20.93 24.65
C ASN A 86 10.95 -19.45 24.27
N LYS A 87 11.71 -18.57 24.94
CA LYS A 87 11.70 -17.13 24.67
C LYS A 87 11.97 -16.79 23.20
N SER A 88 12.62 -17.68 22.43
CA SER A 88 13.02 -17.37 21.05
C SER A 88 11.84 -17.22 20.10
N GLN A 89 10.66 -17.70 20.52
CA GLN A 89 9.40 -17.54 19.80
C GLN A 89 8.77 -16.15 19.96
N LEU A 90 9.23 -15.32 20.91
CA LEU A 90 8.79 -13.94 21.04
C LEU A 90 9.55 -13.07 20.07
N ILE A 91 8.84 -12.16 19.40
CA ILE A 91 9.44 -11.15 18.54
C ILE A 91 9.13 -9.79 19.15
N LEU A 92 10.16 -9.04 19.55
CA LEU A 92 10.01 -7.70 20.09
C LEU A 92 9.52 -6.75 18.99
N ILE A 93 8.40 -6.07 19.24
CA ILE A 93 7.83 -5.05 18.34
C ILE A 93 7.74 -3.67 18.98
N ASP A 94 8.09 -3.57 20.27
CA ASP A 94 8.11 -2.33 21.01
C ASP A 94 9.02 -1.29 20.35
N LYS A 95 8.47 -0.13 20.00
CA LYS A 95 9.24 0.91 19.31
C LYS A 95 10.45 1.37 20.11
N GLU A 96 10.27 1.66 21.40
CA GLU A 96 11.37 2.16 22.24
C GLU A 96 12.40 1.06 22.49
N GLY A 97 11.93 -0.16 22.78
CA GLY A 97 12.79 -1.34 22.94
C GLY A 97 13.64 -1.62 21.70
N LEU A 98 13.04 -1.54 20.51
CA LEU A 98 13.75 -1.72 19.23
C LEU A 98 14.75 -0.59 18.94
N THR A 99 14.41 0.66 19.27
CA THR A 99 15.37 1.77 19.13
C THR A 99 16.50 1.73 20.17
N CYS A 100 16.28 1.02 21.28
CA CYS A 100 17.25 0.92 22.38
C CYS A 100 17.88 -0.45 22.55
N LEU A 101 17.97 -1.27 21.50
CA LEU A 101 18.68 -2.56 21.56
C LEU A 101 20.15 -2.44 22.05
N PRO A 102 20.90 -1.37 21.74
CA PRO A 102 22.24 -1.16 22.28
C PRO A 102 22.27 -0.47 23.66
N CYS A 103 21.13 0.03 24.17
CA CYS A 103 21.02 0.69 25.47
C CYS A 103 20.37 -0.21 26.52
N ASN A 104 20.24 0.33 27.73
CA ASN A 104 19.33 -0.22 28.72
C ASN A 104 17.90 -0.19 28.20
N LEU A 105 17.22 -1.34 28.23
CA LEU A 105 15.83 -1.45 27.85
C LEU A 105 14.93 -0.58 28.76
N PRO A 106 13.81 -0.07 28.25
CA PRO A 106 12.84 0.69 29.04
C PRO A 106 12.40 -0.06 30.30
N ASN A 107 12.34 0.64 31.44
CA ASN A 107 11.81 0.10 32.69
C ASN A 107 10.27 0.13 32.71
N ARG A 108 9.65 -0.56 31.75
CA ARG A 108 8.20 -0.72 31.59
C ARG A 108 7.88 -2.01 30.85
N ALA A 109 6.60 -2.32 30.70
CA ALA A 109 6.18 -3.47 29.92
C ALA A 109 6.61 -3.32 28.45
N LEU A 110 7.27 -4.33 27.89
CA LEU A 110 7.64 -4.38 26.47
C LEU A 110 6.60 -5.13 25.64
N GLU A 111 6.42 -4.68 24.40
CA GLU A 111 5.49 -5.27 23.45
C GLU A 111 6.16 -6.32 22.56
N PHE A 112 5.56 -7.51 22.53
CA PHE A 112 5.99 -8.64 21.70
C PHE A 112 4.84 -9.13 20.82
N ILE A 113 5.18 -9.79 19.72
CA ILE A 113 4.24 -10.64 18.99
C ILE A 113 4.62 -12.11 19.12
N VAL A 114 3.63 -12.96 18.96
CA VAL A 114 3.84 -14.38 18.69
C VAL A 114 2.83 -14.93 17.70
N PHE A 115 3.29 -15.83 16.83
CA PHE A 115 2.46 -16.47 15.82
C PHE A 115 1.52 -17.52 16.44
N GLU A 116 0.26 -17.55 15.99
CA GLU A 116 -0.80 -18.42 16.50
C GLU A 116 -0.42 -19.91 16.57
N GLU A 117 0.27 -20.42 15.55
CA GLU A 117 0.77 -21.80 15.49
C GLU A 117 1.71 -22.16 16.64
N ASN A 118 2.30 -21.16 17.29
CA ASN A 118 3.18 -21.35 18.45
C ASN A 118 2.41 -21.22 19.77
N ILE A 119 1.22 -20.60 19.79
CA ILE A 119 0.41 -20.41 21.01
C ILE A 119 -0.09 -21.74 21.57
N THR A 120 -0.50 -22.70 20.73
CA THR A 120 -0.93 -24.03 21.20
C THR A 120 0.21 -24.85 21.84
N LYS A 121 1.47 -24.46 21.59
CA LYS A 121 2.66 -25.05 22.23
C LYS A 121 3.03 -24.33 23.53
N MET A 122 2.41 -23.18 23.82
CA MET A 122 2.62 -22.41 25.04
C MET A 122 1.77 -22.98 26.17
N GLY A 123 2.44 -23.53 27.20
CA GLY A 123 1.83 -23.61 28.52
C GLY A 123 1.65 -22.20 29.12
N HIS A 124 1.24 -22.13 30.38
CA HIS A 124 1.15 -20.86 31.12
C HIS A 124 2.46 -20.06 31.03
N ILE A 125 2.37 -18.82 30.56
CA ILE A 125 3.50 -17.93 30.33
C ILE A 125 3.88 -17.27 31.67
N HIS A 126 5.05 -17.60 32.20
CA HIS A 126 5.70 -16.81 33.25
C HIS A 126 6.87 -16.05 32.63
N LEU A 127 6.63 -14.81 32.21
CA LEU A 127 7.69 -13.85 31.93
C LEU A 127 8.06 -13.18 33.25
N SER A 128 9.37 -13.13 33.55
CA SER A 128 9.93 -12.46 34.73
C SER A 128 9.64 -10.95 34.74
N ASP A 129 9.42 -10.38 33.57
CA ASP A 129 9.25 -8.95 33.34
C ASP A 129 7.84 -8.65 32.81
N PRO A 130 7.25 -7.50 33.16
CA PRO A 130 5.97 -7.11 32.59
C PRO A 130 6.10 -7.10 31.05
N SER A 131 5.26 -7.84 30.36
CA SER A 131 5.32 -7.98 28.90
C SER A 131 3.91 -8.02 28.35
N ILE A 132 3.70 -7.34 27.23
CA ILE A 132 2.44 -7.35 26.48
C ILE A 132 2.68 -8.21 25.25
N ILE A 133 1.92 -9.29 25.12
CA ILE A 133 2.06 -10.24 24.00
C ILE A 133 0.83 -10.10 23.12
N TYR A 134 1.07 -9.77 21.86
CA TYR A 134 0.05 -9.70 20.82
C TYR A 134 0.10 -10.94 19.94
N LYS A 135 -1.06 -11.34 19.44
CA LYS A 135 -1.19 -12.47 18.51
C LYS A 135 -0.90 -11.99 17.09
N ALA A 136 -0.03 -12.73 16.39
CA ALA A 136 0.22 -12.59 14.97
C ALA A 136 -0.34 -13.80 14.20
N LEU A 137 -0.87 -13.53 13.02
CA LEU A 137 -1.40 -14.50 12.07
C LEU A 137 -0.52 -14.52 10.84
N ASP A 138 -0.07 -15.71 10.45
CA ASP A 138 0.60 -15.96 9.18
C ASP A 138 -0.33 -16.75 8.27
N ASP A 139 -0.85 -16.07 7.25
CA ASP A 139 -1.59 -16.71 6.17
C ASP A 139 -0.61 -16.95 5.00
N PRO A 140 -0.36 -18.22 4.60
CA PRO A 140 0.54 -18.53 3.50
C PRO A 140 0.10 -17.93 2.16
N SER A 141 -1.19 -17.61 1.99
CA SER A 141 -1.72 -16.98 0.78
C SER A 141 -1.43 -15.47 0.70
N LYS A 142 -0.95 -14.87 1.79
CA LYS A 142 -0.70 -13.43 1.91
C LYS A 142 0.78 -13.11 1.99
N ASP A 143 1.17 -11.94 1.49
CA ASP A 143 2.55 -11.43 1.60
C ASP A 143 2.83 -10.66 2.90
N PHE A 144 1.92 -10.75 3.87
CA PHE A 144 1.96 -10.01 5.12
C PHE A 144 1.44 -10.81 6.32
N TYR A 145 1.85 -10.38 7.51
CA TYR A 145 1.31 -10.84 8.78
C TYR A 145 0.18 -9.91 9.24
N VAL A 146 -0.84 -10.46 9.89
CA VAL A 146 -1.87 -9.68 10.60
C VAL A 146 -1.63 -9.78 12.09
N ILE A 147 -1.63 -8.64 12.79
CA ILE A 147 -1.34 -8.56 14.21
C ILE A 147 -2.48 -7.82 14.90
N GLU A 148 -3.03 -8.40 15.96
CA GLU A 148 -4.09 -7.76 16.74
C GLU A 148 -3.50 -7.02 17.94
N VAL A 149 -3.53 -5.69 17.89
CA VAL A 149 -2.96 -4.80 18.91
C VAL A 149 -4.10 -3.99 19.53
N ASN A 150 -4.42 -4.25 20.81
CA ASN A 150 -5.45 -3.53 21.56
C ASN A 150 -6.81 -3.49 20.83
N GLY A 151 -7.26 -4.65 20.32
CA GLY A 151 -8.51 -4.79 19.56
C GLY A 151 -8.51 -4.14 18.17
N LYS A 152 -7.35 -3.69 17.67
CA LYS A 152 -7.19 -3.12 16.34
C LYS A 152 -6.25 -3.97 15.50
N LYS A 153 -6.63 -4.22 14.25
CA LYS A 153 -5.79 -4.94 13.30
C LYS A 153 -4.65 -4.04 12.81
N ARG A 154 -3.46 -4.63 12.79
CA ARG A 154 -2.30 -4.15 12.06
C ARG A 154 -1.89 -5.20 11.04
N ALA A 155 -1.27 -4.77 9.94
CA ALA A 155 -0.67 -5.68 8.99
C ALA A 155 0.68 -5.14 8.52
N ILE A 156 1.64 -6.03 8.37
CA ILE A 156 3.02 -5.68 7.98
C ILE A 156 3.55 -6.77 7.05
N ARG A 157 4.34 -6.39 6.04
CA ARG A 157 4.97 -7.37 5.15
C ARG A 157 5.78 -8.37 5.94
N LYS A 158 5.89 -9.59 5.43
CA LYS A 158 6.71 -10.63 6.08
C LYS A 158 8.16 -10.14 6.20
N PHE A 159 8.76 -10.33 7.37
CA PHE A 159 10.11 -9.88 7.68
C PHE A 159 10.89 -10.98 8.38
N LYS A 160 12.21 -10.96 8.20
CA LYS A 160 13.13 -11.87 8.90
C LYS A 160 13.43 -11.37 10.29
N THR A 161 13.74 -12.29 11.18
CA THR A 161 14.13 -11.99 12.56
C THR A 161 15.51 -12.54 12.87
N VAL A 162 16.15 -11.95 13.88
CA VAL A 162 17.42 -12.41 14.46
C VAL A 162 17.23 -12.59 15.97
N GLU A 163 17.79 -13.68 16.52
CA GLU A 163 17.76 -13.93 17.96
C GLU A 163 18.70 -12.98 18.71
N THR A 164 18.28 -12.56 19.90
CA THR A 164 19.07 -11.72 20.80
C THR A 164 19.69 -12.54 21.92
N SER A 165 20.70 -11.99 22.60
CA SER A 165 21.30 -12.58 23.81
C SER A 165 20.31 -12.74 24.96
N HIS A 166 19.19 -12.02 24.94
CA HIS A 166 18.12 -12.09 25.94
C HIS A 166 17.11 -13.21 25.66
N GLY A 167 17.33 -13.97 24.59
CA GLY A 167 16.55 -15.15 24.24
C GLY A 167 15.27 -14.86 23.47
N TYR A 168 14.95 -13.61 23.13
CA TYR A 168 13.86 -13.26 22.20
C TYR A 168 14.42 -12.82 20.84
N SER A 169 13.56 -12.74 19.82
CA SER A 169 13.90 -12.31 18.47
C SER A 169 13.55 -10.84 18.22
N VAL A 170 14.25 -10.19 17.28
CA VAL A 170 13.96 -8.84 16.78
C VAL A 170 13.91 -8.85 15.25
N PRO A 171 13.22 -7.91 14.58
CA PRO A 171 13.32 -7.74 13.14
C PRO A 171 14.77 -7.51 12.70
N GLU A 172 15.21 -8.21 11.64
CA GLU A 172 16.58 -8.09 11.11
C GLU A 172 16.88 -6.65 10.65
N ASN A 173 15.90 -5.99 10.03
CA ASN A 173 15.98 -4.58 9.65
C ASN A 173 15.00 -3.76 10.50
N VAL A 174 15.47 -3.34 11.68
CA VAL A 174 14.68 -2.56 12.65
C VAL A 174 14.17 -1.25 12.05
N ASP A 175 15.01 -0.51 11.33
CA ASP A 175 14.62 0.79 10.77
C ASP A 175 13.54 0.66 9.69
N MET A 176 13.57 -0.41 8.89
CA MET A 176 12.51 -0.68 7.92
C MET A 176 11.25 -1.16 8.61
N PHE A 177 11.37 -2.07 9.58
CA PHE A 177 10.25 -2.54 10.38
C PHE A 177 9.51 -1.38 11.03
N LEU A 178 10.21 -0.45 11.69
CA LEU A 178 9.59 0.70 12.35
C LEU A 178 8.93 1.68 11.35
N TRP A 179 9.51 1.81 10.15
CA TRP A 179 8.94 2.64 9.08
C TRP A 179 7.62 2.04 8.55
N GLU A 180 7.56 0.72 8.36
CA GLU A 180 6.34 0.01 7.97
C GLU A 180 5.33 -0.06 9.13
N TRP A 181 5.80 -0.32 10.35
CA TRP A 181 4.99 -0.39 11.57
C TRP A 181 4.22 0.90 11.82
N LYS A 182 4.82 2.06 11.53
CA LYS A 182 4.13 3.35 11.61
C LYS A 182 2.89 3.43 10.70
N ARG A 183 2.91 2.71 9.56
CA ARG A 183 1.87 2.68 8.53
C ARG A 183 0.99 1.43 8.60
N SER A 184 1.22 0.55 9.56
CA SER A 184 0.67 -0.80 9.56
C SER A 184 -0.79 -0.89 10.01
N ARG A 185 -1.49 0.23 10.31
CA ARG A 185 -2.90 0.17 10.69
C ARG A 185 -3.69 -0.41 9.52
N PHE A 186 -4.40 -1.51 9.77
CA PHE A 186 -5.12 -2.23 8.72
C PHE A 186 -6.53 -1.67 8.54
N ILE A 187 -6.96 -1.54 7.29
CA ILE A 187 -8.31 -1.12 6.91
C ILE A 187 -8.89 -2.18 5.98
N ASP A 188 -10.09 -2.65 6.33
CA ASP A 188 -10.88 -3.55 5.50
C ASP A 188 -11.56 -2.76 4.36
N CYS A 189 -11.59 -3.35 3.17
CA CYS A 189 -12.44 -2.91 2.07
C CYS A 189 -13.92 -3.25 2.35
N GLN A 190 -14.84 -2.66 1.59
CA GLN A 190 -16.28 -2.77 1.81
C GLN A 190 -16.92 -4.04 1.20
N ASN A 191 -16.21 -4.72 0.30
CA ASN A 191 -16.66 -5.96 -0.35
C ASN A 191 -18.07 -5.88 -0.97
N ILE A 192 -18.36 -4.79 -1.68
CA ILE A 192 -19.67 -4.53 -2.27
C ILE A 192 -19.75 -5.20 -3.64
N ASP A 193 -20.80 -6.00 -3.84
CA ASP A 193 -21.15 -6.51 -5.16
C ASP A 193 -21.80 -5.40 -6.00
N MET A 194 -21.21 -5.14 -7.17
CA MET A 194 -21.66 -4.10 -8.09
C MET A 194 -22.81 -4.57 -9.00
N ASN A 195 -23.22 -5.84 -8.95
CA ASN A 195 -24.30 -6.41 -9.74
C ASN A 195 -24.17 -6.13 -11.25
N ARG A 196 -22.98 -6.41 -11.78
CA ARG A 196 -22.63 -6.12 -13.18
C ARG A 196 -23.23 -7.12 -14.14
N THR A 197 -23.54 -6.66 -15.35
CA THR A 197 -23.82 -7.56 -16.48
C THR A 197 -22.57 -8.37 -16.83
N LYS A 198 -22.74 -9.47 -17.58
CA LYS A 198 -21.61 -10.30 -18.04
C LYS A 198 -20.57 -9.51 -18.83
N GLU A 199 -21.01 -8.55 -19.63
CA GLU A 199 -20.15 -7.67 -20.42
C GLU A 199 -19.34 -6.73 -19.53
N ASN A 200 -19.99 -6.04 -18.59
CA ASN A 200 -19.33 -5.10 -17.67
C ASN A 200 -18.44 -5.82 -16.64
N SER A 201 -18.66 -7.11 -16.42
CA SER A 201 -17.82 -7.96 -15.57
C SER A 201 -16.55 -8.46 -16.28
N ARG A 202 -16.41 -8.21 -17.59
CA ARG A 202 -15.23 -8.64 -18.34
C ARG A 202 -14.01 -7.86 -17.87
N ARG A 203 -13.03 -8.59 -17.36
CA ARG A 203 -11.80 -8.04 -16.82
C ARG A 203 -10.83 -7.68 -17.95
N HIS A 204 -10.44 -6.42 -18.04
CA HIS A 204 -9.43 -5.93 -18.99
C HIS A 204 -8.01 -6.14 -18.45
N ILE A 205 -7.78 -5.87 -17.16
CA ILE A 205 -6.50 -6.09 -16.48
C ILE A 205 -6.56 -7.36 -15.64
N PRO A 206 -5.72 -8.39 -15.90
CA PRO A 206 -5.74 -9.62 -15.10
C PRO A 206 -5.39 -9.35 -13.63
N LEU A 207 -5.98 -10.12 -12.70
CA LEU A 207 -5.69 -9.95 -11.26
C LEU A 207 -4.21 -10.22 -10.92
N SER A 208 -3.50 -10.98 -11.74
CA SER A 208 -2.05 -11.19 -11.60
C SER A 208 -1.20 -9.93 -11.87
N ALA A 209 -1.82 -8.81 -12.30
CA ALA A 209 -1.18 -7.49 -12.29
C ALA A 209 -1.01 -6.95 -10.86
N ILE A 210 -1.79 -7.42 -9.89
CA ILE A 210 -1.65 -7.05 -8.48
C ILE A 210 -0.31 -7.52 -7.92
N ASP A 211 0.20 -8.68 -8.36
CA ASP A 211 1.55 -9.14 -8.03
C ASP A 211 2.61 -8.12 -8.48
N GLU A 212 2.42 -7.48 -9.64
CA GLU A 212 3.37 -6.49 -10.18
C GLU A 212 3.35 -5.19 -9.39
N VAL A 213 2.17 -4.77 -8.93
CA VAL A 213 2.02 -3.63 -8.03
C VAL A 213 2.69 -3.93 -6.69
N ALA A 214 2.56 -5.17 -6.18
CA ALA A 214 3.21 -5.60 -4.93
C ALA A 214 4.74 -5.61 -5.05
N GLU A 215 5.27 -6.10 -6.17
CA GLU A 215 6.71 -6.06 -6.46
C GLU A 215 7.22 -4.61 -6.62
N LEU A 216 6.45 -3.74 -7.28
CA LEU A 216 6.79 -2.33 -7.43
C LEU A 216 6.75 -1.60 -6.07
N ARG A 217 5.78 -1.95 -5.21
CA ARG A 217 5.71 -1.51 -3.81
C ARG A 217 6.97 -1.90 -3.06
N ASP A 218 7.43 -3.16 -3.17
CA ASP A 218 8.62 -3.62 -2.46
C ASP A 218 9.88 -2.90 -2.92
N LEU A 219 10.00 -2.64 -4.23
CA LEU A 219 11.04 -1.77 -4.79
C LEU A 219 10.95 -0.34 -4.25
N ALA A 220 9.77 0.27 -4.22
CA ALA A 220 9.60 1.61 -3.67
C ALA A 220 9.96 1.69 -2.17
N ILE A 221 9.60 0.67 -1.39
CA ILE A 221 9.94 0.57 0.04
C ILE A 221 11.45 0.52 0.25
N SER A 222 12.21 -0.19 -0.60
CA SER A 222 13.68 -0.23 -0.51
C SER A 222 14.31 1.17 -0.63
N HIS A 223 13.62 2.08 -1.32
CA HIS A 223 13.96 3.49 -1.49
C HIS A 223 13.24 4.44 -0.51
N ARG A 224 12.60 3.91 0.55
CA ARG A 224 11.80 4.68 1.54
C ARG A 224 10.64 5.47 0.92
N VAL A 225 10.10 4.98 -0.19
CA VAL A 225 8.97 5.58 -0.90
C VAL A 225 7.69 4.78 -0.62
N THR A 226 6.62 5.47 -0.25
CA THR A 226 5.30 4.87 -0.10
C THR A 226 4.53 4.93 -1.43
N LEU A 227 4.21 3.78 -2.00
CA LEU A 227 3.27 3.68 -3.13
C LEU A 227 1.85 3.47 -2.64
N LEU A 228 1.05 4.54 -2.70
CA LEU A 228 -0.35 4.56 -2.31
C LEU A 228 -1.23 4.13 -3.48
N LEU A 229 -2.28 3.34 -3.22
CA LEU A 229 -3.36 3.18 -4.20
C LEU A 229 -4.04 4.53 -4.43
N ASP A 230 -4.27 4.88 -5.69
CA ASP A 230 -4.93 6.14 -6.06
C ASP A 230 -6.07 5.92 -7.06
N CYS A 231 -6.87 6.97 -7.30
CA CYS A 231 -7.92 7.03 -8.32
C CYS A 231 -8.76 5.75 -8.44
N GLY A 232 -8.92 5.21 -9.66
CA GLY A 232 -9.82 4.09 -9.94
C GLY A 232 -9.36 2.79 -9.28
N THR A 233 -8.06 2.65 -9.08
CA THR A 233 -7.48 1.49 -8.37
C THR A 233 -7.84 1.50 -6.90
N LYS A 234 -7.72 2.66 -6.23
CA LYS A 234 -8.17 2.83 -4.85
C LYS A 234 -9.67 2.64 -4.71
N LEU A 235 -10.47 3.19 -5.64
CA LEU A 235 -11.92 3.01 -5.63
C LEU A 235 -12.30 1.52 -5.73
N GLY A 236 -11.70 0.80 -6.67
CA GLY A 236 -11.91 -0.64 -6.82
C GLY A 236 -11.56 -1.39 -5.53
N TRP A 237 -10.36 -1.16 -4.99
CA TRP A 237 -9.94 -1.80 -3.75
C TRP A 237 -10.93 -1.52 -2.62
N TYR A 238 -11.24 -0.24 -2.35
CA TYR A 238 -12.07 0.12 -1.20
C TYR A 238 -13.50 -0.38 -1.35
N ARG A 239 -14.08 -0.28 -2.55
CA ARG A 239 -15.49 -0.61 -2.80
C ARG A 239 -15.69 -2.12 -2.98
N GLU A 240 -14.81 -2.78 -3.72
CA GLU A 240 -15.04 -4.14 -4.26
C GLU A 240 -13.98 -5.15 -3.80
N CYS A 241 -13.03 -4.76 -2.96
CA CYS A 241 -11.89 -5.59 -2.56
C CYS A 241 -11.07 -6.12 -3.76
N SER A 242 -11.12 -5.43 -4.89
CA SER A 242 -10.61 -5.92 -6.17
C SER A 242 -10.31 -4.79 -7.14
N LEU A 243 -9.78 -5.10 -8.31
CA LEU A 243 -9.68 -4.14 -9.41
C LEU A 243 -11.04 -4.04 -10.11
N ILE A 244 -11.48 -2.81 -10.43
CA ILE A 244 -12.66 -2.55 -11.26
C ILE A 244 -12.47 -3.29 -12.60
N PRO A 245 -13.36 -4.23 -13.00
CA PRO A 245 -13.09 -5.13 -14.12
C PRO A 245 -12.82 -4.41 -15.45
N HIS A 246 -13.56 -3.35 -15.75
CA HIS A 246 -13.48 -2.60 -17.00
C HIS A 246 -12.46 -1.45 -16.98
N THR A 247 -11.58 -1.36 -15.97
CA THR A 247 -10.48 -0.37 -15.95
C THR A 247 -9.36 -0.75 -16.92
N ASN A 248 -8.69 0.24 -17.49
CA ASN A 248 -7.60 0.03 -18.48
C ASN A 248 -6.21 0.40 -17.95
N ASP A 249 -6.14 0.99 -16.77
CA ASP A 249 -4.93 1.35 -16.02
C ASP A 249 -5.07 0.99 -14.54
N LEU A 250 -3.90 0.98 -13.89
CA LEU A 250 -3.78 1.07 -12.44
C LEU A 250 -3.13 2.40 -12.07
N ASP A 251 -3.66 3.05 -11.03
CA ASP A 251 -3.24 4.37 -10.57
C ASP A 251 -2.60 4.24 -9.19
N LEU A 252 -1.40 4.81 -9.05
CA LEU A 252 -0.67 4.89 -7.79
C LEU A 252 -0.25 6.33 -7.52
N ALA A 253 0.01 6.63 -6.25
CA ALA A 253 0.54 7.92 -5.83
C ALA A 253 1.79 7.77 -4.97
N ILE A 254 2.75 8.69 -5.17
CA ILE A 254 3.92 8.89 -4.31
C ILE A 254 3.76 10.23 -3.62
N MET A 255 3.98 10.29 -2.31
CA MET A 255 4.03 11.57 -1.62
C MET A 255 5.24 12.37 -2.13
N TYR A 256 5.05 13.64 -2.53
CA TYR A 256 6.12 14.47 -3.09
C TYR A 256 7.34 14.59 -2.15
N ASP A 257 7.11 14.61 -0.84
CA ASP A 257 8.17 14.65 0.17
C ASP A 257 8.96 13.32 0.30
N GLU A 258 8.48 12.25 -0.34
CA GLU A 258 9.17 10.97 -0.48
C GLU A 258 9.76 10.80 -1.90
N HIS A 259 10.00 11.89 -2.64
CA HIS A 259 10.72 11.86 -3.91
C HIS A 259 12.08 11.14 -3.76
N SER A 260 12.32 10.12 -4.60
CA SER A 260 13.60 9.43 -4.69
C SER A 260 14.10 9.42 -6.13
N GLY A 261 15.18 10.15 -6.40
CA GLY A 261 15.87 10.09 -7.68
C GLY A 261 16.52 8.72 -7.95
N GLN A 262 16.87 7.98 -6.89
CA GLN A 262 17.42 6.63 -7.01
C GLN A 262 16.36 5.65 -7.50
N LEU A 263 15.14 5.70 -6.96
CA LEU A 263 14.02 4.90 -7.45
C LEU A 263 13.73 5.20 -8.92
N LEU A 264 13.69 6.48 -9.31
CA LEU A 264 13.43 6.86 -10.70
C LEU A 264 14.53 6.35 -11.65
N HIS A 265 15.79 6.41 -11.24
CA HIS A 265 16.91 5.87 -12.02
C HIS A 265 16.84 4.35 -12.16
N GLU A 266 16.49 3.64 -11.09
CA GLU A 266 16.31 2.19 -11.12
C GLU A 266 15.13 1.77 -12.01
N LEU A 267 14.04 2.55 -12.02
CA LEU A 267 12.91 2.32 -12.91
C LEU A 267 13.25 2.62 -14.39
N ASP A 268 14.02 3.67 -14.66
CA ASP A 268 14.45 4.04 -16.02
C ASP A 268 15.38 2.99 -16.64
N THR A 269 16.20 2.34 -15.81
CA THR A 269 17.13 1.29 -16.23
C THR A 269 16.56 -0.13 -16.07
N SER A 270 15.32 -0.25 -15.59
CA SER A 270 14.68 -1.53 -15.34
C SER A 270 14.40 -2.28 -16.64
N THR A 271 14.71 -3.57 -16.68
CA THR A 271 14.25 -4.48 -17.74
C THR A 271 12.85 -5.04 -17.47
N LYS A 272 12.34 -4.86 -16.24
CA LYS A 272 11.04 -5.38 -15.79
C LYS A 272 9.92 -4.36 -15.97
N TYR A 273 10.17 -3.11 -15.59
CA TYR A 273 9.23 -2.01 -15.74
C TYR A 273 9.67 -1.12 -16.89
N HIS A 274 8.89 -1.09 -17.97
CA HIS A 274 9.20 -0.18 -19.06
C HIS A 274 8.65 1.22 -18.75
N LEU A 275 9.53 2.13 -18.31
CA LEU A 275 9.21 3.56 -18.23
C LEU A 275 9.09 4.12 -19.64
N PHE A 276 7.87 4.45 -20.06
CA PHE A 276 7.61 4.91 -21.43
C PHE A 276 7.24 6.39 -21.53
N VAL A 277 6.80 7.00 -20.41
CA VAL A 277 6.41 8.41 -20.36
C VAL A 277 6.71 9.00 -18.99
N THR A 278 7.25 10.22 -18.99
CA THR A 278 7.38 11.09 -17.83
C THR A 278 6.86 12.48 -18.19
N TYR A 279 6.02 13.05 -17.34
CA TYR A 279 5.44 14.38 -17.52
C TYR A 279 5.75 15.27 -16.31
N GLY A 280 6.06 16.54 -16.62
CA GLY A 280 6.36 17.54 -15.60
C GLY A 280 7.72 17.34 -14.92
N GLU A 281 7.96 18.16 -13.90
CA GLU A 281 9.14 18.09 -13.03
C GLU A 281 8.66 17.70 -11.61
N PRO A 282 9.47 17.02 -10.78
CA PRO A 282 9.07 16.61 -9.44
C PRO A 282 8.49 17.72 -8.56
N SER A 283 8.96 18.96 -8.70
CA SER A 283 8.48 20.14 -7.97
C SER A 283 7.15 20.72 -8.49
N LYS A 284 6.65 20.22 -9.62
CA LYS A 284 5.40 20.60 -10.31
C LYS A 284 4.56 19.35 -10.50
N CYS A 285 3.48 19.37 -11.28
CA CYS A 285 2.63 18.20 -11.51
C CYS A 285 3.35 17.02 -12.21
N PHE A 286 4.09 16.22 -11.43
CA PHE A 286 4.91 15.10 -11.88
C PHE A 286 4.08 13.82 -11.97
N VAL A 287 4.17 13.17 -13.12
CA VAL A 287 3.53 11.88 -13.40
C VAL A 287 4.47 11.07 -14.26
N PHE A 288 4.65 9.79 -13.96
CA PHE A 288 5.35 8.87 -14.83
C PHE A 288 4.54 7.60 -15.02
N LYS A 289 4.77 6.94 -16.16
CA LYS A 289 3.98 5.77 -16.57
C LYS A 289 4.88 4.59 -16.85
N LEU A 290 4.53 3.46 -16.25
CA LEU A 290 5.22 2.19 -16.44
C LEU A 290 4.32 1.22 -17.19
N MET A 291 4.91 0.38 -18.03
CA MET A 291 4.22 -0.73 -18.68
C MET A 291 4.81 -2.06 -18.23
N GLN A 292 3.93 -2.99 -17.83
CA GLN A 292 4.24 -4.40 -17.58
C GLN A 292 3.05 -5.28 -18.04
N LYS A 293 2.39 -6.09 -17.19
CA LYS A 293 1.09 -6.72 -17.55
C LYS A 293 -0.03 -5.71 -17.61
N ALA A 294 0.12 -4.58 -16.90
CA ALA A 294 -0.80 -3.46 -16.93
C ALA A 294 -0.06 -2.14 -17.12
N LYS A 295 -0.77 -1.14 -17.62
CA LYS A 295 -0.31 0.25 -17.60
C LYS A 295 -0.47 0.79 -16.18
N LEU A 296 0.62 1.28 -15.60
CA LEU A 296 0.65 1.93 -14.30
C LEU A 296 0.85 3.43 -14.50
N ASP A 297 -0.08 4.23 -13.97
CA ASP A 297 0.01 5.68 -13.93
C ASP A 297 0.40 6.09 -12.49
N ILE A 298 1.63 6.59 -12.29
CA ILE A 298 2.13 6.99 -10.98
C ILE A 298 2.19 8.51 -10.91
N SER A 299 1.35 9.09 -10.05
CA SER A 299 1.29 10.53 -9.83
C SER A 299 1.99 10.93 -8.54
N TYR A 300 2.54 12.14 -8.50
CA TYR A 300 2.97 12.72 -7.23
C TYR A 300 1.80 13.39 -6.51
N MET A 301 1.72 13.14 -5.21
CA MET A 301 0.79 13.78 -4.30
C MET A 301 1.48 14.92 -3.57
N TYR A 302 1.00 16.13 -3.85
CA TYR A 302 1.44 17.37 -3.22
C TYR A 302 0.53 17.72 -2.05
N ARG A 303 0.98 18.62 -1.18
CA ARG A 303 0.20 19.07 -0.03
C ARG A 303 0.56 20.48 0.40
N ASN A 304 -0.41 21.15 0.99
CA ASN A 304 -0.21 22.40 1.72
C ASN A 304 -0.75 22.25 3.16
N SER A 305 -1.04 23.38 3.82
CA SER A 305 -1.57 23.38 5.18
C SER A 305 -2.97 22.76 5.31
N SER A 306 -3.81 22.79 4.27
CA SER A 306 -5.22 22.41 4.33
C SER A 306 -5.60 21.18 3.51
N LEU A 307 -4.97 20.97 2.34
CA LEU A 307 -5.36 19.92 1.40
C LEU A 307 -4.15 19.21 0.76
N SER A 308 -4.43 18.06 0.17
CA SER A 308 -3.51 17.35 -0.72
C SER A 308 -4.06 17.36 -2.14
N TRP A 309 -3.20 17.23 -3.13
CA TRP A 309 -3.65 17.06 -4.51
C TRP A 309 -2.72 16.16 -5.29
N THR A 310 -3.30 15.38 -6.18
CA THR A 310 -2.56 14.66 -7.22
C THR A 310 -2.70 15.41 -8.53
N CYS A 311 -1.84 15.07 -9.48
CA CYS A 311 -1.91 15.64 -10.81
C CYS A 311 -2.10 14.55 -11.87
N SER A 312 -2.76 14.95 -12.96
CA SER A 312 -2.66 14.24 -14.23
C SER A 312 -2.05 15.21 -15.24
N SER A 313 -1.13 14.69 -16.04
CA SER A 313 -0.38 15.48 -16.99
C SER A 313 -0.40 14.79 -18.35
N LEU A 314 -0.57 15.58 -19.39
CA LEU A 314 -0.22 15.31 -20.78
C LEU A 314 0.78 16.39 -21.22
N GLU A 315 1.37 16.24 -22.41
CA GLU A 315 2.36 17.20 -22.94
C GLU A 315 1.92 18.67 -22.84
N PHE A 316 0.65 18.96 -23.11
CA PHE A 316 0.10 20.32 -23.16
C PHE A 316 -0.98 20.62 -22.11
N LEU A 317 -1.29 19.68 -21.22
CA LEU A 317 -2.39 19.84 -20.28
C LEU A 317 -2.02 19.26 -18.92
N ARG A 318 -2.13 20.07 -17.86
CA ARG A 318 -1.99 19.59 -16.48
C ARG A 318 -3.26 19.86 -15.70
N MET A 319 -3.69 18.88 -14.93
CA MET A 319 -4.88 18.93 -14.09
C MET A 319 -4.49 18.65 -12.65
N ARG A 320 -5.10 19.37 -11.71
CA ARG A 320 -4.97 19.12 -10.26
C ARG A 320 -6.29 18.64 -9.69
N TYR A 321 -6.21 17.56 -8.92
CA TYR A 321 -7.36 16.92 -8.26
C TYR A 321 -7.22 17.06 -6.76
N ALA A 322 -8.15 17.76 -6.13
CA ALA A 322 -8.15 17.92 -4.69
C ALA A 322 -8.48 16.59 -4.03
N VAL A 323 -7.70 16.22 -3.04
CA VAL A 323 -7.97 15.06 -2.20
C VAL A 323 -7.85 15.47 -0.73
N PRO A 324 -8.51 14.75 0.18
CA PRO A 324 -8.31 14.99 1.59
C PRO A 324 -6.81 14.96 1.96
N LYS A 325 -6.36 15.94 2.75
CA LYS A 325 -4.99 16.08 3.26
C LYS A 325 -4.37 14.78 3.78
N THR A 326 -3.51 14.19 2.97
CA THR A 326 -2.79 12.96 3.31
C THR A 326 -1.41 13.34 3.88
N THR A 327 -1.01 12.69 4.96
CA THR A 327 0.30 12.87 5.60
C THR A 327 0.91 11.52 5.91
N GLN A 328 2.22 11.46 6.12
CA GLN A 328 2.91 10.22 6.51
C GLN A 328 2.37 9.57 7.79
N ASN A 329 1.72 10.34 8.67
CA ASN A 329 1.09 9.83 9.90
C ASN A 329 -0.32 9.28 9.65
N ASN A 330 -0.86 9.49 8.44
CA ASN A 330 -2.21 9.11 8.04
C ASN A 330 -2.22 8.11 6.87
N ILE A 331 -1.23 7.23 6.84
CA ILE A 331 -1.12 6.13 5.89
C ILE A 331 -1.40 4.84 6.64
N CYS A 332 -2.21 4.01 6.01
CA CYS A 332 -2.67 2.71 6.46
C CYS A 332 -2.32 1.68 5.41
N VAL A 333 -2.69 0.44 5.70
CA VAL A 333 -2.57 -0.68 4.78
C VAL A 333 -3.90 -1.39 4.60
N GLY A 334 -4.08 -2.02 3.45
CA GLY A 334 -5.23 -2.85 3.13
C GLY A 334 -4.80 -4.09 2.36
N ASP A 335 -5.68 -5.08 2.32
CA ASP A 335 -5.50 -6.29 1.53
C ASP A 335 -6.09 -6.10 0.13
N LEU A 336 -5.29 -6.37 -0.91
CA LEU A 336 -5.74 -6.51 -2.28
C LEU A 336 -5.27 -7.88 -2.81
N HIS A 337 -6.17 -8.86 -2.81
CA HIS A 337 -5.90 -10.25 -3.26
C HIS A 337 -4.65 -10.89 -2.63
N GLY A 338 -4.50 -10.76 -1.32
CA GLY A 338 -3.39 -11.31 -0.54
C GLY A 338 -2.13 -10.45 -0.57
N LYS A 339 -2.16 -9.27 -1.19
CA LYS A 339 -1.04 -8.33 -1.23
C LYS A 339 -1.32 -7.11 -0.37
N LEU A 340 -0.35 -6.76 0.48
CA LEU A 340 -0.46 -5.58 1.34
C LEU A 340 -0.26 -4.29 0.53
N MET A 341 -1.27 -3.42 0.50
CA MET A 341 -1.21 -2.17 -0.24
C MET A 341 -1.29 -0.97 0.70
N PHE A 342 -0.52 0.09 0.43
CA PHE A 342 -0.66 1.32 1.20
C PHE A 342 -1.87 2.12 0.71
N VAL A 343 -2.61 2.65 1.66
CA VAL A 343 -3.82 3.44 1.41
C VAL A 343 -3.87 4.62 2.39
N PRO A 344 -4.42 5.77 2.00
CA PRO A 344 -4.75 6.82 2.95
C PRO A 344 -5.73 6.26 3.99
N CYS A 345 -5.50 6.52 5.27
CA CYS A 345 -6.39 5.98 6.29
C CYS A 345 -7.77 6.64 6.29
N ASP A 346 -8.77 5.88 6.72
CA ASP A 346 -10.03 6.42 7.22
C ASP A 346 -9.81 7.00 8.61
N VAL A 347 -9.74 8.33 8.69
CA VAL A 347 -9.81 9.03 9.97
C VAL A 347 -11.25 9.44 10.19
N LEU A 348 -11.99 8.57 10.86
CA LEU A 348 -13.14 8.99 11.64
C LEU A 348 -12.62 9.85 12.79
N LYS A 349 -12.52 11.17 12.61
CA LYS A 349 -12.50 12.06 13.77
C LYS A 349 -13.91 12.00 14.37
N HIS A 350 -14.00 11.56 15.62
CA HIS A 350 -15.16 11.89 16.45
C HIS A 350 -15.23 13.42 16.49
N VAL A 351 -16.29 13.95 15.89
CA VAL A 351 -16.66 15.35 16.00
C VAL A 351 -17.46 15.44 17.29
N GLU A 352 -16.78 15.73 18.40
CA GLU A 352 -17.45 16.41 19.50
C GLU A 352 -17.75 17.84 18.99
N GLU A 353 -19.03 18.19 18.98
CA GLU A 353 -19.56 19.54 18.81
C GLU A 353 -19.34 20.23 17.43
N GLY A 354 -20.31 20.01 16.53
CA GLY A 354 -20.75 21.05 15.58
C GLY A 354 -20.06 21.18 14.22
N HIS A 355 -18.83 20.71 14.03
CA HIS A 355 -18.09 20.92 12.77
C HIS A 355 -17.71 19.61 12.07
N LYS A 356 -18.45 19.27 11.00
CA LYS A 356 -18.31 18.01 10.24
C LYS A 356 -17.05 17.99 9.36
N LEU A 357 -15.95 17.43 9.87
CA LEU A 357 -14.84 16.96 9.04
C LEU A 357 -14.52 15.49 9.37
N SER A 358 -15.29 14.59 8.77
CA SER A 358 -14.98 13.16 8.68
C SER A 358 -14.04 12.95 7.50
N PHE A 359 -12.76 12.71 7.79
CA PHE A 359 -11.75 12.37 6.79
C PHE A 359 -11.84 10.86 6.50
N SER A 360 -12.83 10.47 5.70
CA SER A 360 -13.01 9.08 5.29
C SER A 360 -12.67 8.94 3.82
N SER A 361 -12.20 7.77 3.39
CA SER A 361 -12.13 7.39 1.97
C SER A 361 -13.46 7.69 1.25
N LYS A 362 -14.60 7.63 1.96
CA LYS A 362 -15.89 8.13 1.47
C LYS A 362 -15.84 9.58 0.97
N LEU A 363 -15.24 10.50 1.72
CA LEU A 363 -15.12 11.90 1.29
C LEU A 363 -14.25 11.99 0.03
N MET A 364 -13.11 11.29 0.00
CA MET A 364 -12.26 11.25 -1.19
C MET A 364 -13.03 10.77 -2.43
N PHE A 365 -13.82 9.70 -2.30
CA PHE A 365 -14.62 9.19 -3.42
C PHE A 365 -15.78 10.09 -3.79
N GLN A 366 -16.43 10.74 -2.83
CA GLN A 366 -17.46 11.75 -3.11
C GLN A 366 -16.88 12.97 -3.83
N MET A 367 -15.69 13.41 -3.42
CA MET A 367 -14.97 14.50 -4.07
C MET A 367 -14.56 14.12 -5.50
N GLY A 368 -14.09 12.89 -5.74
CA GLY A 368 -13.65 12.45 -7.06
C GLY A 368 -14.80 12.06 -8.00
N TYR A 369 -15.68 11.18 -7.55
CA TYR A 369 -16.67 10.45 -8.34
C TYR A 369 -18.13 10.87 -8.07
N GLY A 370 -18.35 11.86 -7.19
CA GLY A 370 -19.68 12.36 -6.86
C GLY A 370 -20.44 11.49 -5.87
N LYS A 371 -21.70 11.85 -5.58
CA LYS A 371 -22.54 11.19 -4.54
C LYS A 371 -22.82 9.71 -4.86
N GLU A 372 -22.81 9.35 -6.13
CA GLU A 372 -23.14 8.02 -6.64
C GLU A 372 -21.91 7.10 -6.76
N TRP A 373 -20.77 7.44 -6.15
CA TRP A 373 -19.52 6.65 -6.23
C TRP A 373 -19.65 5.18 -5.79
N MET A 374 -20.73 4.84 -5.07
CA MET A 374 -21.04 3.46 -4.65
C MET A 374 -21.69 2.62 -5.75
N LYS A 375 -22.14 3.24 -6.85
CA LYS A 375 -22.67 2.55 -8.03
C LYS A 375 -21.55 2.19 -8.98
N ASP A 376 -21.81 1.18 -9.81
CA ASP A 376 -20.93 0.91 -10.94
C ASP A 376 -21.02 2.05 -11.96
N HIS A 377 -19.87 2.55 -12.38
CA HIS A 377 -19.74 3.54 -13.45
C HIS A 377 -18.75 2.98 -14.44
N LEU A 378 -19.18 2.81 -15.69
CA LEU A 378 -18.29 2.28 -16.72
C LEU A 378 -17.08 3.20 -16.86
N SER A 379 -15.88 2.60 -16.87
CA SER A 379 -14.64 3.36 -17.04
C SER A 379 -14.59 4.07 -18.39
N SER A 380 -15.32 3.58 -19.41
CA SER A 380 -15.49 4.25 -20.71
C SER A 380 -16.21 5.60 -20.62
N ASP A 381 -17.05 5.77 -19.59
CA ASP A 381 -17.89 6.96 -19.42
C ASP A 381 -17.20 8.01 -18.54
N TYR A 382 -16.10 7.61 -17.88
CA TYR A 382 -15.31 8.49 -17.04
C TYR A 382 -14.19 9.18 -17.84
N SER A 383 -14.28 10.49 -17.96
CA SER A 383 -13.23 11.34 -18.50
C SER A 383 -12.48 12.01 -17.35
N TRP A 384 -11.21 11.67 -17.16
CA TRP A 384 -10.38 12.31 -16.14
C TRP A 384 -10.31 13.84 -16.28
N LYS A 385 -10.52 14.38 -17.49
CA LYS A 385 -10.47 15.84 -17.76
C LYS A 385 -11.71 16.60 -17.28
N THR A 386 -12.84 15.90 -17.13
CA THR A 386 -14.16 16.57 -17.01
C THR A 386 -15.11 15.93 -16.01
N SER A 387 -14.98 14.63 -15.76
CA SER A 387 -15.88 13.88 -14.88
C SER A 387 -15.53 14.03 -13.39
N GLY A 388 -14.27 14.33 -13.07
CA GLY A 388 -13.81 14.50 -11.70
C GLY A 388 -14.43 15.74 -11.05
N HIS A 389 -15.19 15.56 -9.98
CA HIS A 389 -15.77 16.70 -9.25
C HIS A 389 -14.69 17.51 -8.53
N ASN A 390 -13.58 16.88 -8.14
CA ASN A 390 -12.46 17.46 -7.42
C ASN A 390 -11.42 18.17 -8.28
N ILE A 391 -11.69 18.40 -9.56
CA ILE A 391 -10.82 19.20 -10.41
C ILE A 391 -10.88 20.66 -9.95
N PHE A 392 -9.77 21.17 -9.43
CA PHE A 392 -9.69 22.56 -8.93
C PHE A 392 -8.66 23.42 -9.68
N GLY A 393 -7.80 22.81 -10.50
CA GLY A 393 -6.82 23.55 -11.30
C GLY A 393 -6.58 22.91 -12.65
N ARG A 394 -6.55 23.74 -13.69
CA ARG A 394 -6.18 23.35 -15.05
C ARG A 394 -5.14 24.32 -15.59
N GLU A 395 -3.99 23.80 -15.98
CA GLU A 395 -2.94 24.55 -16.66
C GLU A 395 -3.16 24.49 -18.16
N ASP A 396 -3.18 25.64 -18.82
CA ASP A 396 -3.21 25.74 -20.27
C ASP A 396 -1.80 25.65 -20.90
N ASN A 397 -1.75 25.68 -22.22
CA ASN A 397 -0.50 25.58 -23.00
C ASN A 397 0.47 26.75 -22.73
N ASN A 398 -0.01 27.85 -22.14
CA ASN A 398 0.80 29.03 -21.80
C ASN A 398 1.33 28.95 -20.35
N GLY A 399 1.08 27.85 -19.63
CA GLY A 399 1.45 27.70 -18.23
C GLY A 399 0.53 28.47 -17.28
N THR A 400 -0.61 28.97 -17.76
CA THR A 400 -1.56 29.73 -16.94
C THR A 400 -2.52 28.77 -16.26
N TRP A 401 -2.61 28.87 -14.93
CA TRP A 401 -3.53 28.06 -14.14
C TRP A 401 -4.91 28.74 -14.09
N THR A 402 -5.88 28.09 -14.70
CA THR A 402 -7.29 28.33 -14.41
C THR A 402 -7.65 27.57 -13.14
N VAL A 403 -7.84 28.31 -12.05
CA VAL A 403 -8.35 27.77 -10.79
C VAL A 403 -9.86 27.83 -10.89
N ARG A 404 -10.54 26.68 -10.78
CA ARG A 404 -11.96 26.72 -10.44
C ARG A 404 -12.02 27.24 -9.01
N GLU A 405 -12.81 28.28 -8.75
CA GLU A 405 -13.25 28.56 -7.39
C GLU A 405 -13.68 27.22 -6.79
N GLN A 406 -13.09 26.86 -5.65
CA GLN A 406 -13.56 25.72 -4.88
C GLN A 406 -15.07 25.91 -4.77
N SER A 407 -15.87 25.05 -5.40
CA SER A 407 -17.32 25.17 -5.27
C SER A 407 -17.61 25.21 -3.77
N GLU A 408 -18.63 25.96 -3.35
CA GLU A 408 -18.98 26.11 -1.92
C GLU A 408 -19.11 24.74 -1.22
N ASP A 409 -19.35 23.66 -1.96
CA ASP A 409 -19.30 22.25 -1.51
C ASP A 409 -17.94 21.79 -0.94
N TYR A 410 -16.83 22.44 -1.29
CA TYR A 410 -15.47 22.17 -0.81
C TYR A 410 -15.03 23.12 0.31
N GLN A 411 -15.81 24.18 0.61
CA GLN A 411 -15.64 24.97 1.82
C GLN A 411 -16.23 24.21 3.03
N LEU A 412 -15.65 23.05 3.32
CA LEU A 412 -15.85 22.39 4.60
C LEU A 412 -14.88 23.04 5.59
N GLY A 413 -15.36 24.13 6.20
CA GLY A 413 -14.71 24.87 7.29
C GLY A 413 -14.57 24.07 8.56
#